data_AF-A0A949AGJ2-F1
#
_entry.id   AF-A0A949AGJ2-F1
#
_cell.length_a   1.000
_cell.length_b   1.000
_cell.length_c   1.000
_cell.angle_alpha   90.00
_cell.angle_beta   90.00
_cell.angle_gamma   90.00
#
_symmetry.space_group_name_H-M   'P 1'
#
loop_
_entity.id
_entity.type
_entity.pdbx_description
1 polymer ?
#
loop_
_entity_poly.entity_id
_entity_poly.type
_entity_poly.pdbx_seq_one_letter_code
_entity_poly.pdbx_strand_id
1 'polypeptide(L)'
;MWILEFIFFFVTLILAWSLFGYLLLIWFLGLFRKQRPLKMITDFPMMSLIIPCYNEQDNILEKLKDTRNLEYPKEQLEIIFADGGSEDNTLSLLK
;
A
#
# COMPACT_ATOMS: atom_id res chain seq x y z
N MET A 1 -17.78 -11.91 -48.20
CA MET A 1 -18.18 -10.70 -47.46
C MET A 1 -18.56 -11.05 -46.03
N TRP A 2 -19.63 -11.84 -45.83
CA TRP A 2 -20.11 -12.30 -44.52
C TRP A 2 -19.07 -12.87 -43.54
N ILE A 3 -18.09 -13.66 -44.01
CA ILE A 3 -17.05 -14.24 -43.15
C ILE A 3 -16.13 -13.15 -42.56
N LEU A 4 -15.75 -12.15 -43.35
CA LEU A 4 -14.89 -11.06 -42.89
C LEU A 4 -15.62 -10.15 -41.91
N GLU A 5 -16.90 -9.89 -42.17
CA GLU A 5 -17.78 -9.15 -41.25
C GLU A 5 -17.90 -9.88 -39.91
N PHE A 6 -18.11 -11.20 -39.93
CA PHE A 6 -18.17 -12.01 -38.72
C PHE A 6 -16.87 -11.96 -37.92
N ILE A 7 -15.72 -12.12 -38.58
CA ILE A 7 -14.40 -12.03 -37.93
C ILE A 7 -14.18 -10.65 -37.32
N PHE A 8 -14.55 -9.58 -38.05
CA PHE A 8 -14.44 -8.21 -37.57
C PHE A 8 -15.22 -8.00 -36.26
N PHE A 9 -16.51 -8.34 -36.24
CA PHE A 9 -17.33 -8.20 -35.03
C PHE A 9 -16.82 -9.07 -33.88
N PHE A 10 -16.34 -10.27 -34.16
CA PHE A 10 -15.81 -11.17 -33.14
C PHE A 10 -14.56 -10.60 -32.46
N VAL A 11 -13.61 -10.08 -33.26
CA VAL A 11 -12.40 -9.43 -32.73
C VAL A 11 -12.74 -8.15 -31.98
N THR A 12 -13.65 -7.32 -32.50
CA THR A 12 -14.13 -6.12 -31.80
C THR A 12 -14.77 -6.46 -30.45
N LEU A 13 -15.56 -7.52 -30.38
CA LEU A 13 -16.18 -7.97 -29.13
C LEU A 13 -15.13 -8.45 -28.11
N ILE A 14 -14.12 -9.19 -28.55
CA ILE A 14 -13.01 -9.63 -27.68
C ILE A 14 -12.26 -8.42 -27.11
N LEU A 15 -11.94 -7.43 -27.95
CA LEU A 15 -11.27 -6.19 -27.52
C LEU A 15 -12.16 -5.36 -26.58
N ALA A 16 -13.46 -5.27 -26.85
CA ALA A 16 -14.40 -4.60 -25.96
C ALA A 16 -14.49 -5.32 -24.60
N TRP A 17 -14.49 -6.66 -24.60
CA TRP A 17 -14.52 -7.46 -23.38
C TRP A 17 -13.21 -7.33 -22.57
N SER A 18 -12.05 -7.30 -23.21
CA SER A 18 -10.77 -7.16 -22.50
C SER A 18 -10.63 -5.78 -21.83
N LEU A 19 -11.14 -4.72 -22.47
CA LEU A 19 -11.08 -3.36 -21.93
C LEU A 19 -12.17 -3.10 -20.88
N PHE A 20 -13.42 -3.45 -21.19
CA PHE A 20 -14.58 -3.08 -20.36
C PHE A 20 -15.20 -4.28 -19.64
N GLY A 21 -15.26 -5.44 -20.30
CA GLY A 21 -15.86 -6.65 -19.74
C GLY A 21 -15.20 -7.12 -18.46
N TYR A 22 -13.87 -7.09 -18.39
CA TYR A 22 -13.14 -7.43 -17.17
C TYR A 22 -13.46 -6.48 -15.99
N LEU A 23 -13.50 -5.17 -16.25
CA LEU A 23 -13.85 -4.18 -15.22
C LEU A 23 -15.30 -4.33 -14.76
N LEU A 24 -16.22 -4.54 -15.70
CA LEU A 24 -17.63 -4.81 -15.40
C LEU A 24 -17.81 -6.09 -14.59
N LEU A 25 -17.04 -7.14 -14.89
CA LEU A 25 -17.07 -8.40 -14.14
C LEU A 25 -16.59 -8.19 -12.70
N ILE A 26 -15.46 -7.50 -12.48
CA ILE A 26 -14.99 -7.19 -11.12
C ILE A 26 -16.03 -6.37 -10.36
N TRP A 27 -16.57 -5.33 -11.00
CA TRP A 27 -17.59 -4.48 -10.40
C TRP A 27 -18.82 -5.28 -10.00
N PHE A 28 -19.34 -6.12 -10.92
CA PHE A 28 -20.48 -6.98 -10.68
C PHE A 28 -20.23 -7.98 -9.54
N LEU A 29 -19.08 -8.66 -9.53
CA LEU A 29 -18.70 -9.54 -8.43
C LEU A 29 -18.54 -8.79 -7.09
N GLY A 30 -18.10 -7.53 -7.15
CA GLY A 30 -18.02 -6.64 -5.99
C GLY A 30 -19.37 -6.35 -5.35
N LEU A 31 -20.45 -6.28 -6.13
CA LEU A 31 -21.82 -6.07 -5.60
C LEU A 31 -22.30 -7.24 -4.73
N PHE A 32 -21.85 -8.46 -5.02
CA PHE A 32 -22.19 -9.64 -4.23
C PHE A 32 -21.18 -9.91 -3.11
N ARG A 33 -20.09 -9.15 -3.04
CA ARG A 33 -19.08 -9.31 -1.99
C ARG A 33 -19.64 -8.74 -0.69
N LYS A 34 -20.06 -9.63 0.21
CA LYS A 34 -20.39 -9.26 1.59
C LYS A 34 -19.19 -8.58 2.23
N GLN A 35 -19.33 -7.31 2.62
CA GLN A 35 -18.31 -6.64 3.41
C GLN A 35 -18.15 -7.43 4.72
N ARG A 36 -16.94 -7.91 4.97
CA ARG A 36 -16.62 -8.45 6.28
C ARG A 36 -16.48 -7.25 7.21
N PRO A 37 -17.21 -7.18 8.33
CA PRO A 37 -16.96 -6.14 9.30
C PRO A 37 -15.49 -6.22 9.69
N LEU A 38 -14.81 -5.08 9.71
CA LEU A 38 -13.47 -5.01 10.26
C LEU A 38 -13.58 -5.49 11.70
N LYS A 39 -12.87 -6.58 12.03
CA LYS A 39 -12.78 -7.03 13.41
C LYS A 39 -12.00 -5.95 14.15
N MET A 40 -12.63 -5.32 15.14
CA MET A 40 -11.94 -4.39 16.02
C MET A 40 -10.82 -5.17 16.71
N ILE A 41 -9.57 -4.77 16.45
CA ILE A 41 -8.41 -5.35 17.10
C ILE A 41 -8.33 -4.69 18.47
N THR A 42 -8.60 -5.44 19.52
CA THR A 42 -8.46 -4.98 20.92
C THR A 42 -7.09 -5.33 21.47
N ASP A 43 -6.51 -6.43 20.98
CA ASP A 43 -5.25 -6.98 21.45
C ASP A 43 -4.17 -6.70 20.40
N PHE A 44 -3.42 -5.63 20.62
CA PHE A 44 -2.29 -5.27 19.78
C PHE A 44 -1.08 -6.13 20.15
N PRO A 45 -0.38 -6.76 19.19
CA PRO A 45 0.86 -7.48 19.47
C PRO A 45 2.01 -6.50 19.78
N MET A 46 3.09 -6.99 20.39
CA MET A 46 4.34 -6.23 20.40
C MET A 46 4.87 -6.11 18.96
N MET A 47 5.17 -4.89 18.52
CA MET A 47 5.69 -4.60 17.19
C MET A 47 7.00 -3.82 17.28
N SER A 48 7.98 -4.21 16.46
CA SER A 48 9.21 -3.43 16.25
C SER A 48 9.21 -2.86 14.83
N LEU A 49 9.24 -1.54 14.73
CA LEU A 49 9.35 -0.78 13.49
C LEU A 49 10.83 -0.38 13.28
N ILE A 50 11.51 -1.11 12.41
CA ILE A 50 12.90 -0.84 12.03
C ILE A 50 12.91 0.05 10.78
N ILE A 51 13.53 1.21 10.89
CA ILE A 51 13.62 2.22 9.82
C ILE A 51 15.09 2.37 9.46
N PRO A 52 15.54 1.74 8.35
CA PRO A 52 16.89 2.02 7.85
C PRO A 52 16.95 3.46 7.33
N CYS A 53 18.02 4.17 7.67
CA CYS A 53 18.28 5.52 7.17
C CYS A 53 19.74 5.66 6.73
N TYR A 54 19.95 6.37 5.62
CA TYR A 54 21.27 6.72 5.10
C TYR A 54 21.17 8.06 4.37
N ASN A 55 21.84 9.09 4.87
CA ASN A 55 21.81 10.46 4.35
C ASN A 55 20.39 11.05 4.20
N GLU A 56 19.60 10.96 5.27
CA GLU A 56 18.19 11.40 5.34
C GLU A 56 18.01 12.69 6.17
N GLN A 57 19.03 13.55 6.31
CA GLN A 57 18.96 14.73 7.19
C GLN A 57 17.73 15.64 6.93
N ASP A 58 17.29 15.72 5.68
CA ASP A 58 16.16 16.58 5.29
C ASP A 58 14.79 15.97 5.65
N ASN A 59 14.70 14.63 5.75
CA ASN A 59 13.44 13.91 5.95
C ASN A 59 13.32 13.26 7.33
N ILE A 60 14.43 13.05 8.04
CA ILE A 60 14.48 12.20 9.23
C ILE A 60 13.62 12.73 10.37
N LEU A 61 13.52 14.06 10.52
CA LEU A 61 12.69 14.69 11.55
C LEU A 61 11.19 14.54 11.26
N GLU A 62 10.79 14.66 10.00
CA GLU A 62 9.42 14.41 9.59
C GLU A 62 9.06 12.94 9.82
N LYS A 63 9.97 12.03 9.45
CA LYS A 63 9.78 10.60 9.69
C LYS A 63 9.65 10.25 11.18
N LEU A 64 10.45 10.88 12.04
CA LEU A 64 10.34 10.73 13.49
C LEU A 64 9.01 11.25 14.03
N LYS A 65 8.49 12.35 13.47
CA LYS A 65 7.18 12.88 13.85
C LYS A 65 6.06 11.92 13.43
N ASP A 66 6.12 11.37 12.22
CA ASP A 66 5.14 10.41 11.72
C ASP A 66 5.08 9.14 12.58
N THR A 67 6.23 8.59 12.97
CA THR A 67 6.28 7.37 13.79
C THR A 67 5.74 7.62 15.20
N ARG A 68 5.95 8.81 15.74
CA ARG A 68 5.33 9.24 17.01
C ARG A 68 3.82 9.43 16.91
N ASN A 69 3.29 9.75 15.72
CA ASN A 69 1.85 9.94 15.50
C ASN A 69 1.10 8.65 15.14
N LEU A 70 1.77 7.50 15.09
CA LEU A 70 1.10 6.22 14.87
C LEU A 70 0.03 5.93 15.93
N GLU A 71 -1.17 5.60 15.47
CA GLU A 71 -2.31 5.10 16.26
C GLU A 71 -2.05 3.64 16.71
N TYR A 72 -1.02 3.44 17.52
CA TYR A 72 -0.64 2.17 18.11
C TYR A 72 -0.27 2.38 19.60
N PRO A 73 -0.62 1.46 20.51
CA PRO A 73 -0.22 1.56 21.92
C PRO A 73 1.30 1.75 22.05
N LYS A 74 1.73 2.84 22.70
CA LYS A 74 3.15 3.22 22.76
C LYS A 74 3.97 2.21 23.55
N GLU A 75 3.36 1.52 24.51
CA GLU A 75 4.01 0.46 25.30
C GLU A 75 4.24 -0.82 24.48
N GLN A 76 3.59 -0.96 23.33
CA GLN A 76 3.65 -2.15 22.47
C GLN A 76 4.33 -1.88 21.13
N LEU A 77 4.92 -0.69 20.96
CA LEU A 77 5.61 -0.27 19.75
C LEU A 77 7.05 0.12 20.08
N GLU A 78 7.99 -0.64 19.56
CA GLU A 78 9.40 -0.30 19.52
C GLU A 78 9.73 0.35 18.18
N ILE A 79 10.45 1.47 18.18
CA ILE A 79 10.88 2.15 16.94
C ILE A 79 12.41 2.21 16.96
N ILE A 80 13.04 1.65 15.93
CA ILE A 80 14.50 1.60 15.80
C ILE A 80 14.89 2.30 14.48
N PHE A 81 15.63 3.39 14.58
CA PHE A 81 16.28 3.99 13.42
C PHE A 81 17.67 3.35 13.25
N ALA A 82 17.87 2.64 12.15
CA ALA A 82 19.10 1.93 11.84
C ALA A 82 19.91 2.75 10.83
N ASP A 83 20.83 3.56 11.34
CA ASP A 83 21.73 4.37 10.51
C ASP A 83 22.77 3.48 9.79
N GLY A 84 22.82 3.58 8.47
CA GLY A 84 23.72 2.82 7.60
C GLY A 84 25.14 3.39 7.50
N GLY A 85 25.53 4.30 8.40
CA GLY A 85 26.79 5.04 8.32
C GLY A 85 26.65 6.32 7.51
N SER A 86 25.64 7.14 7.82
CA SER A 86 25.41 8.41 7.12
C SER A 86 26.62 9.35 7.27
N GLU A 87 26.93 10.08 6.21
CA GLU A 87 28.00 11.10 6.18
C GLU A 87 27.46 12.51 6.48
N ASP A 88 26.14 12.65 6.57
CA ASP A 88 25.44 13.91 6.85
C ASP A 88 24.97 14.00 8.32
N ASN A 89 24.06 14.94 8.60
CA ASN A 89 23.56 15.17 9.96
C ASN A 89 22.45 14.19 10.41
N THR A 90 22.12 13.14 9.65
CA THR A 90 21.01 12.20 9.96
C THR A 90 21.06 11.69 11.41
N LEU A 91 22.22 11.18 11.85
CA LEU A 91 22.38 10.64 13.20
C LEU A 91 22.32 11.73 14.27
N SER A 92 22.87 12.91 13.99
CA SER A 92 22.85 14.06 14.90
C SER A 92 21.43 14.58 15.14
N LEU A 93 20.55 14.49 14.15
CA LEU A 93 19.14 14.91 14.23
C LEU A 93 18.25 13.91 14.98
N LEU A 94 18.72 12.67 15.19
CA LEU A 94 18.00 11.61 15.92
C LEU A 94 18.38 11.51 17.42
N LYS A 95 19.38 12.26 17.89
CA LYS A 95 19.79 12.33 19.29
C LYS A 95 18.91 13.27 20.10
#